data_AF-A0A661IAI7-F1
#
_entry.id   AF-A0A661IAI7-F1
#
_cell.length_a   1.000
_cell.length_b   1.000
_cell.length_c   1.000
_cell.angle_alpha   90.00
_cell.angle_beta   90.00
_cell.angle_gamma   90.00
#
_symmetry.space_group_name_H-M   'P 1'
#
loop_
_entity.id
_entity.type
_entity.pdbx_description
1 polymer ?
#
loop_
_entity_poly.entity_id
_entity_poly.type
_entity_poly.pdbx_seq_one_letter_code
_entity_poly.pdbx_strand_id
1 'polypeptide(L)'
;MNFSNYNIESIFSSDDYIIETVKSIGVFEPKRWVETFKKPLTRNIVEAKIIHTNTGLTIALKRFAINPKMQTVEFAGLHSYKEKSELKLELLKDLLLSGALDDCFITRWDSAIDFKGKIPNKVIKTLCKVRIPLKPNSYKWNTTYYKTSRERKKNATIDIKCYNKALKEKLCYPLERLEFVFKGAYMNKIKVKDLDSKFYKKMEKSIYNFTGLKIRARPILSL
;
A
#
# COMPACT_ATOMS: atom_id res chain seq x y z
N MET A 1 -1.73 1.61 2.39
CA MET A 1 -3.10 1.92 1.94
C MET A 1 -3.07 3.28 1.29
N ASN A 2 -3.82 3.47 0.22
CA ASN A 2 -3.84 4.71 -0.55
C ASN A 2 -5.27 5.24 -0.64
N PHE A 3 -5.42 6.53 -0.38
CA PHE A 3 -6.69 7.24 -0.47
C PHE A 3 -6.63 8.29 -1.56
N SER A 4 -7.72 8.49 -2.29
CA SER A 4 -7.77 9.43 -3.40
C SER A 4 -9.03 10.28 -3.39
N ASN A 5 -8.87 11.59 -3.60
CA ASN A 5 -9.96 12.56 -3.73
C ASN A 5 -9.50 13.74 -4.60
N TYR A 6 -10.42 14.64 -4.96
CA TYR A 6 -10.13 15.83 -5.78
C TYR A 6 -9.24 16.84 -5.04
N ASN A 7 -9.42 16.98 -3.73
CA ASN A 7 -8.70 17.93 -2.90
C ASN A 7 -8.27 17.27 -1.58
N ILE A 8 -7.27 16.39 -1.63
CA ILE A 8 -6.72 15.77 -0.41
C ILE A 8 -5.85 16.76 0.35
N GLU A 9 -5.23 17.70 -0.36
CA GLU A 9 -4.34 18.70 0.22
C GLU A 9 -5.00 19.53 1.31
N SER A 10 -6.30 19.86 1.18
CA SER A 10 -7.05 20.60 2.21
C SER A 10 -7.23 19.85 3.53
N ILE A 11 -6.99 18.54 3.57
CA ILE A 11 -6.96 17.78 4.83
C ILE A 11 -5.75 18.19 5.69
N PHE A 12 -4.71 18.73 5.05
CA PHE A 12 -3.43 19.06 5.66
C PHE A 12 -3.16 20.57 5.64
N SER A 13 -4.21 21.40 5.76
CA SER A 13 -4.09 22.86 5.69
C SER A 13 -3.92 23.55 7.05
N SER A 14 -3.82 22.80 8.16
CA SER A 14 -3.51 23.38 9.48
C SER A 14 -2.01 23.65 9.63
N ASP A 15 -1.66 24.44 10.65
CA ASP A 15 -0.27 24.78 10.99
C ASP A 15 0.58 23.57 11.44
N ASP A 16 -0.05 22.41 11.66
CA ASP A 16 0.62 21.15 11.98
C ASP A 16 1.34 20.53 10.78
N TYR A 17 1.09 21.05 9.58
CA TYR A 17 1.58 20.48 8.33
C TYR A 17 2.29 21.49 7.45
N ILE A 18 3.37 21.04 6.80
CA ILE A 18 4.05 21.78 5.74
C ILE A 18 3.98 20.95 4.46
N ILE A 19 3.48 21.55 3.37
CA ILE A 19 3.35 20.87 2.08
C ILE A 19 4.42 21.38 1.12
N GLU A 20 5.45 20.56 0.90
CA GLU A 20 6.56 20.86 0.00
C GLU A 20 6.28 20.28 -1.39
N THR A 21 6.15 21.14 -2.41
CA THR A 21 5.99 20.68 -3.80
C THR A 21 7.35 20.36 -4.39
N VAL A 22 7.55 19.10 -4.83
CA VAL A 22 8.83 18.66 -5.43
C VAL A 22 8.67 18.27 -6.91
N LYS A 23 7.44 18.19 -7.41
CA LYS A 23 7.16 18.04 -8.84
C LYS A 23 5.83 18.68 -9.17
N SER A 24 5.82 19.61 -10.11
CA SER A 24 4.63 20.22 -10.72
C SER A 24 5.03 20.93 -12.03
N ILE A 25 4.13 21.71 -12.62
CA ILE A 25 4.51 22.63 -13.72
C ILE A 25 5.46 23.68 -13.13
N GLY A 26 6.66 23.80 -13.68
CA GLY A 26 7.68 24.76 -13.24
C GLY A 26 8.54 24.32 -12.04
N VAL A 27 8.26 23.17 -11.42
CA VAL A 27 9.04 22.62 -10.29
C VAL A 27 9.44 21.17 -10.56
N PHE A 28 10.72 20.84 -10.46
CA PHE A 28 11.19 19.46 -10.61
C PHE A 28 12.43 19.16 -9.76
N GLU A 29 12.18 18.67 -8.54
CA GLU A 29 13.17 18.31 -7.52
C GLU A 29 13.18 16.80 -7.21
N PRO A 30 13.54 15.93 -8.17
CA PRO A 30 13.48 14.49 -7.98
C PRO A 30 14.48 13.96 -6.95
N LYS A 31 15.60 14.67 -6.70
CA LYS A 31 16.60 14.29 -5.68
C LYS A 31 15.99 14.32 -4.29
N ARG A 32 15.31 15.43 -3.95
CA ARG A 32 14.60 15.64 -2.69
C ARG A 32 13.57 14.53 -2.39
N TRP A 33 12.84 14.10 -3.42
CA TRP A 33 11.92 12.97 -3.32
C TRP A 33 12.63 11.65 -2.98
N VAL A 34 13.75 11.36 -3.65
CA VAL A 34 14.54 10.14 -3.42
C VAL A 34 15.15 10.14 -2.02
N GLU A 35 15.65 11.28 -1.54
CA GLU A 35 16.18 11.41 -0.18
C GLU A 35 15.12 11.07 0.87
N THR A 36 13.89 11.53 0.67
CA THR A 36 12.76 11.34 1.59
C THR A 36 12.20 9.92 1.55
N PHE A 37 11.85 9.42 0.36
CA PHE A 37 11.13 8.14 0.21
C PHE A 37 12.01 6.96 -0.25
N LYS A 38 13.32 7.18 -0.44
CA LYS A 38 14.32 6.20 -0.88
C LYS A 38 13.97 5.51 -2.21
N LYS A 39 13.12 6.14 -3.03
CA LYS A 39 12.64 5.63 -4.32
C LYS A 39 12.46 6.77 -5.31
N PRO A 40 12.81 6.60 -6.59
CA PRO A 40 12.58 7.60 -7.61
C PRO A 40 11.09 7.76 -7.94
N LEU A 41 10.73 8.95 -8.43
CA LEU A 41 9.43 9.19 -9.05
C LEU A 41 9.33 8.41 -10.37
N THR A 42 8.14 7.87 -10.65
CA THR A 42 7.84 7.25 -11.94
C THR A 42 7.30 8.29 -12.92
N ARG A 43 7.45 8.04 -14.23
CA ARG A 43 7.00 8.96 -15.29
C ARG A 43 5.49 9.27 -15.24
N ASN A 44 4.69 8.34 -14.74
CA ASN A 44 3.23 8.51 -14.59
C ASN A 44 2.84 9.48 -13.46
N ILE A 45 3.75 9.89 -12.57
CA ILE A 45 3.43 10.88 -11.53
C ILE A 45 3.63 12.26 -12.14
N VAL A 46 2.56 13.05 -12.28
CA VAL A 46 2.60 14.40 -12.88
C VAL A 46 2.76 15.50 -11.83
N GLU A 47 2.32 15.25 -10.61
CA GLU A 47 2.53 16.12 -9.45
C GLU A 47 2.96 15.25 -8.27
N ALA A 48 3.94 15.73 -7.50
CA ALA A 48 4.38 15.08 -6.27
C ALA A 48 4.68 16.14 -5.21
N LYS A 49 4.09 15.96 -4.03
CA LYS A 49 4.28 16.79 -2.85
C LYS A 49 4.67 15.91 -1.66
N ILE A 50 5.44 16.49 -0.74
CA ILE A 50 5.82 15.90 0.53
C ILE A 50 5.05 16.65 1.61
N ILE A 51 4.20 15.94 2.35
CA ILE A 51 3.55 16.50 3.54
C ILE A 51 4.47 16.18 4.71
N HIS A 52 4.94 17.21 5.40
CA HIS A 52 5.69 17.12 6.65
C HIS A 52 4.72 17.34 7.81
N THR A 53 4.86 16.56 8.88
CA THR A 53 4.10 16.73 10.12
C THR A 53 4.99 17.32 11.21
N ASN A 54 4.38 17.92 12.23
CA ASN A 54 5.07 18.35 13.46
C ASN A 54 5.84 17.20 14.17
N THR A 55 5.42 15.94 13.99
CA THR A 55 6.11 14.74 14.51
C THR A 55 7.32 14.29 13.65
N GLY A 56 7.67 15.03 12.60
CA GLY A 56 8.76 14.67 11.69
C GLY A 56 8.44 13.52 10.73
N LEU A 57 7.17 13.13 10.60
CA LEU A 57 6.73 12.21 9.57
C LEU A 57 6.64 12.91 8.21
N THR A 58 6.89 12.12 7.17
CA THR A 58 6.72 12.56 5.78
C THR A 58 5.75 11.64 5.07
N ILE A 59 4.74 12.23 4.40
CA ILE A 59 3.70 11.51 3.66
C ILE A 59 3.74 11.93 2.20
N ALA A 60 3.62 10.95 1.32
CA ALA A 60 3.58 11.17 -0.11
C ALA A 60 2.17 11.59 -0.56
N LEU A 61 2.07 12.74 -1.24
CA LEU A 61 0.87 13.18 -1.96
C LEU A 61 1.20 13.23 -3.46
N LYS A 62 0.40 12.57 -4.29
CA LYS A 62 0.69 12.38 -5.71
C LYS A 62 -0.53 12.61 -6.59
N ARG A 63 -0.28 13.08 -7.81
CA ARG A 63 -1.24 13.08 -8.92
C ARG A 63 -0.68 12.24 -10.05
N PHE A 64 -1.50 11.39 -10.65
CA PHE A 64 -1.06 10.50 -11.74
C PHE A 64 -1.59 10.98 -13.09
N ALA A 65 -0.83 10.77 -14.17
CA ALA A 65 -1.20 11.16 -15.53
C ALA A 65 -2.52 10.50 -15.97
N ILE A 66 -2.76 9.27 -15.53
CA ILE A 66 -4.01 8.54 -15.82
C ILE A 66 -5.25 9.13 -15.15
N ASN A 67 -5.08 9.91 -14.07
CA ASN A 67 -6.18 10.59 -13.40
C ASN A 67 -5.68 11.93 -12.82
N PRO A 68 -5.50 12.95 -13.67
CA PRO A 68 -4.84 14.19 -13.28
C PRO A 68 -5.75 15.08 -12.41
N LYS A 69 -7.02 14.75 -12.21
CA LYS A 69 -7.92 15.52 -11.35
C LYS A 69 -7.91 15.07 -9.89
N MET A 70 -7.32 13.90 -9.62
CA MET A 70 -7.35 13.28 -8.30
C MET A 70 -5.95 13.29 -7.68
N GLN A 71 -5.90 13.71 -6.42
CA GLN A 71 -4.73 13.53 -5.57
C GLN A 71 -4.83 12.17 -4.86
N THR A 72 -3.69 11.59 -4.52
CA THR A 72 -3.58 10.32 -3.78
C THR A 72 -2.57 10.45 -2.67
N VAL A 73 -2.98 10.21 -1.44
CA VAL A 73 -2.09 10.11 -0.27
C VAL A 73 -1.76 8.64 0.01
N GLU A 74 -0.49 8.34 0.31
CA GLU A 74 -0.02 6.97 0.56
C GLU A 74 0.42 6.74 2.02
N PHE A 75 -0.34 5.90 2.73
CA PHE A 75 0.01 5.37 4.04
C PHE A 75 0.67 4.00 3.89
N ALA A 76 1.98 3.99 3.62
CA ALA A 76 2.77 2.77 3.47
C ALA A 76 3.51 2.37 4.75
N GLY A 77 3.55 1.07 5.02
CA GLY A 77 4.35 0.51 6.12
C GLY A 77 3.75 0.77 7.52
N LEU A 78 2.43 0.72 7.67
CA LEU A 78 1.74 0.95 8.94
C LEU A 78 2.11 -0.03 10.06
N HIS A 79 2.50 -1.25 9.70
CA HIS A 79 2.96 -2.28 10.64
C HIS A 79 4.40 -2.69 10.31
N SER A 80 5.31 -1.72 10.27
CA SER A 80 6.75 -2.02 10.31
C SER A 80 7.19 -1.92 11.77
N TYR A 81 8.13 -2.77 12.19
CA TYR A 81 8.62 -2.86 13.58
C TYR A 81 9.53 -1.67 13.93
N LYS A 82 9.04 -0.44 13.74
CA LYS A 82 9.77 0.83 13.88
C LYS A 82 8.83 1.92 14.37
N GLU A 83 9.33 2.80 15.22
CA GLU A 83 8.62 3.98 15.75
C GLU A 83 7.89 4.81 14.67
N LYS A 84 8.55 5.09 13.53
CA LYS A 84 7.92 5.82 12.41
C LYS A 84 6.67 5.15 11.84
N SER A 85 6.47 3.86 12.04
CA SER A 85 5.25 3.16 11.63
C SER A 85 4.11 3.37 12.60
N GLU A 86 4.41 3.43 13.90
CA GLU A 86 3.44 3.69 14.97
C GLU A 86 2.87 5.09 14.83
N LEU A 87 3.73 6.11 14.73
CA LEU A 87 3.31 7.50 14.49
C LEU A 87 2.46 7.64 13.21
N LYS A 88 2.79 6.87 12.16
CA LYS A 88 2.02 6.89 10.91
C LYS A 88 0.67 6.20 11.03
N LEU A 89 0.58 5.17 11.87
CA LEU A 89 -0.67 4.49 12.19
C LEU A 89 -1.56 5.39 13.05
N GLU A 90 -0.99 6.10 14.02
CA GLU A 90 -1.70 7.09 14.85
C GLU A 90 -2.28 8.20 13.99
N LEU A 91 -1.45 8.85 13.16
CA LEU A 91 -1.94 9.88 12.23
C LEU A 91 -3.06 9.35 11.32
N LEU A 92 -2.93 8.11 10.82
CA LEU A 92 -3.99 7.53 10.01
C LEU A 92 -5.29 7.34 10.82
N LYS A 93 -5.19 6.88 12.07
CA LYS A 93 -6.36 6.74 12.94
C LYS A 93 -7.02 8.10 13.21
N ASP A 94 -6.24 9.15 13.47
CA ASP A 94 -6.77 10.49 13.72
C ASP A 94 -7.53 11.03 12.50
N LEU A 95 -6.99 10.84 11.31
CA LEU A 95 -7.65 11.23 10.05
C LEU A 95 -8.91 10.41 9.75
N LEU A 96 -8.98 9.16 10.22
CA LEU A 96 -10.17 8.31 10.11
C LEU A 96 -11.22 8.70 11.16
N LEU A 97 -10.82 8.97 12.40
CA LEU A 97 -11.71 9.33 13.51
C LEU A 97 -12.34 10.71 13.33
N SER A 98 -11.58 11.66 12.78
CA SER A 98 -12.09 13.00 12.45
C SER A 98 -13.02 13.04 11.23
N GLY A 99 -13.16 11.91 10.50
CA GLY A 99 -13.93 11.85 9.26
C GLY A 99 -13.25 12.54 8.06
N ALA A 100 -12.02 13.04 8.21
CA ALA A 100 -11.30 13.75 7.14
C ALA A 100 -11.11 12.92 5.86
N LEU A 101 -11.11 11.58 5.99
CA LEU A 101 -10.95 10.66 4.87
C LEU A 101 -12.27 10.05 4.37
N ASP A 102 -13.42 10.36 4.96
CA ASP A 102 -14.69 9.64 4.72
C ASP A 102 -15.11 9.59 3.25
N ASP A 103 -14.97 10.70 2.55
CA ASP A 103 -15.31 10.81 1.14
C ASP A 103 -14.19 10.41 0.18
N CYS A 104 -13.01 10.05 0.70
CA CYS A 104 -11.91 9.58 -0.12
C CYS A 104 -12.17 8.15 -0.62
N PHE A 105 -11.81 7.90 -1.88
CA PHE A 105 -11.80 6.57 -2.45
C PHE A 105 -10.58 5.77 -1.99
N ILE A 106 -10.79 4.52 -1.62
CA ILE A 106 -9.69 3.59 -1.36
C ILE A 106 -9.20 3.06 -2.71
N THR A 107 -7.97 3.45 -3.09
CA THR A 107 -7.41 3.08 -4.40
C THR A 107 -6.45 1.90 -4.31
N ARG A 108 -5.92 1.62 -3.11
CA ARG A 108 -5.02 0.50 -2.86
C ARG A 108 -5.00 0.09 -1.39
N TRP A 109 -5.02 -1.22 -1.13
CA TRP A 109 -4.83 -1.81 0.18
C TRP A 109 -3.83 -2.95 0.09
N ASP A 110 -2.75 -2.86 0.87
CA ASP A 110 -1.73 -3.92 0.94
C ASP A 110 -1.92 -4.66 2.27
N SER A 111 -2.30 -5.94 2.20
CA SER A 111 -2.42 -6.84 3.36
C SER A 111 -1.28 -7.85 3.34
N ALA A 112 -0.69 -8.16 4.50
CA ALA A 112 0.44 -9.07 4.59
C ALA A 112 0.21 -10.14 5.67
N ILE A 113 0.68 -11.36 5.38
CA ILE A 113 0.77 -12.46 6.34
C ILE A 113 2.25 -12.81 6.45
N ASP A 114 2.78 -12.68 7.67
CA ASP A 114 4.16 -13.01 7.99
C ASP A 114 4.24 -14.42 8.59
N PHE A 115 5.20 -15.20 8.10
CA PHE A 115 5.49 -16.54 8.58
C PHE A 115 6.88 -16.55 9.21
N LYS A 116 6.96 -17.00 10.47
CA LYS A 116 8.26 -17.30 11.10
C LYS A 116 8.90 -18.44 10.29
N GLY A 117 10.07 -18.19 9.70
CA GLY A 117 10.65 -19.12 8.73
C GLY A 117 10.04 -18.99 7.33
N LYS A 118 9.79 -20.14 6.68
CA LYS A 118 9.28 -20.21 5.30
C LYS A 118 7.76 -20.28 5.25
N ILE A 119 7.16 -19.79 4.17
CA ILE A 119 5.73 -19.97 3.89
C ILE A 119 5.44 -21.48 3.74
N PRO A 120 4.42 -22.04 4.42
CA PRO A 120 4.10 -23.46 4.33
C PRO A 120 3.82 -23.91 2.90
N ASN A 121 4.38 -25.06 2.50
CA ASN A 121 4.21 -25.61 1.15
C ASN A 121 2.74 -25.80 0.75
N LYS A 122 1.84 -26.09 1.71
CA LYS A 122 0.40 -26.21 1.45
C LYS A 122 -0.21 -24.89 0.95
N VAL A 123 0.23 -23.75 1.50
CA VAL A 123 -0.21 -22.41 1.07
C VAL A 123 0.27 -22.15 -0.35
N ILE A 124 1.56 -22.41 -0.62
CA ILE A 124 2.14 -22.24 -1.96
C ILE A 124 1.46 -23.14 -2.99
N LYS A 125 1.24 -24.43 -2.66
CA LYS A 125 0.53 -25.37 -3.53
C LYS A 125 -0.88 -24.89 -3.85
N THR A 126 -1.61 -24.36 -2.87
CA THR A 126 -2.95 -23.79 -3.08
C THR A 126 -2.91 -22.60 -4.02
N LEU A 127 -1.98 -21.66 -3.79
CA LEU A 127 -1.79 -20.49 -4.65
C LEU A 127 -1.46 -20.89 -6.09
N CYS A 128 -0.63 -21.91 -6.26
CA CYS A 128 -0.23 -22.45 -7.56
C CYS A 128 -1.32 -23.20 -8.31
N LYS A 129 -2.48 -23.51 -7.69
CA LYS A 129 -3.62 -24.10 -8.41
C LYS A 129 -4.22 -23.16 -9.46
N VAL A 130 -4.12 -21.85 -9.23
CA VAL A 130 -4.77 -20.82 -10.06
C VAL A 130 -3.80 -19.77 -10.60
N ARG A 131 -2.56 -19.73 -10.10
CA ARG A 131 -1.54 -18.75 -10.46
C ARG A 131 -0.19 -19.42 -10.69
N ILE A 132 0.64 -18.81 -11.52
CA ILE A 132 1.99 -19.29 -11.84
C ILE A 132 3.00 -18.37 -11.14
N PRO A 133 4.02 -18.92 -10.45
CA PRO A 133 5.10 -18.11 -9.89
C PRO A 133 5.94 -17.50 -11.01
N LEU A 134 6.25 -16.21 -10.86
CA LEU A 134 7.09 -15.43 -11.75
C LEU A 134 8.14 -14.72 -10.91
N LYS A 135 9.39 -15.08 -11.13
CA LYS A 135 10.55 -14.35 -10.64
C LYS A 135 11.09 -13.52 -11.80
N PRO A 136 11.23 -12.19 -11.68
CA PRO A 136 11.95 -11.40 -12.67
C PRO A 136 13.36 -11.98 -12.87
N ASN A 137 13.84 -12.08 -14.11
CA ASN A 137 15.04 -12.82 -14.54
C ASN A 137 16.39 -12.24 -14.04
N SER A 138 16.52 -11.91 -12.76
CA SER A 138 17.84 -11.62 -12.19
C SER A 138 17.99 -12.22 -10.79
N TYR A 139 19.15 -12.85 -10.58
CA TYR A 139 19.56 -13.52 -9.35
C TYR A 139 19.51 -12.63 -8.08
N LYS A 140 19.32 -11.31 -8.24
CA LYS A 140 19.24 -10.32 -7.15
C LYS A 140 17.83 -10.10 -6.59
N TRP A 141 16.80 -10.78 -7.10
CA TRP A 141 15.41 -10.52 -6.68
C TRP A 141 14.97 -11.37 -5.49
N ASN A 142 14.63 -10.67 -4.42
CA ASN A 142 14.04 -11.22 -3.20
C ASN A 142 12.52 -11.50 -3.32
N THR A 143 11.88 -11.24 -4.46
CA THR A 143 10.40 -11.28 -4.59
C THR A 143 9.95 -12.20 -5.71
N THR A 144 9.00 -13.07 -5.39
CA THR A 144 8.26 -13.90 -6.34
C THR A 144 6.84 -13.36 -6.48
N TYR A 145 6.39 -13.11 -7.70
CA TYR A 145 5.02 -12.69 -8.00
C TYR A 145 4.19 -13.88 -8.47
N TYR A 146 2.94 -13.99 -8.04
CA TYR A 146 2.04 -15.06 -8.47
C TYR A 146 0.95 -14.48 -9.36
N LYS A 147 0.97 -14.84 -10.64
CA LYS A 147 0.08 -14.26 -11.66
C LYS A 147 -0.67 -15.33 -12.44
N THR A 148 -1.88 -15.02 -12.87
CA THR A 148 -2.55 -15.76 -13.95
C THR A 148 -1.90 -15.43 -15.31
N SER A 149 -2.21 -16.21 -16.33
CA SER A 149 -1.76 -15.94 -17.71
C SER A 149 -2.21 -14.55 -18.20
N ARG A 150 -3.45 -14.14 -17.88
CA ARG A 150 -4.02 -12.83 -18.24
C ARG A 150 -3.34 -11.67 -17.52
N GLU A 151 -2.97 -11.86 -16.24
CA GLU A 151 -2.36 -10.83 -15.41
C GLU A 151 -0.90 -10.50 -15.76
N ARG A 152 -0.24 -11.32 -16.60
CA ARG A 152 1.14 -11.04 -17.05
C ARG A 152 1.25 -9.68 -17.74
N LYS A 153 0.25 -9.29 -18.52
CA LYS A 153 0.21 -8.02 -19.28
C LYS A 153 -0.32 -6.86 -18.43
N LYS A 154 -1.48 -7.02 -17.79
CA LYS A 154 -2.13 -6.00 -16.97
C LYS A 154 -2.88 -6.66 -15.83
N ASN A 155 -2.74 -6.11 -14.63
CA ASN A 155 -3.49 -6.57 -13.46
C ASN A 155 -3.97 -5.35 -12.67
N ALA A 156 -5.27 -5.10 -12.69
CA ALA A 156 -5.88 -3.97 -12.00
C ALA A 156 -6.58 -4.36 -10.69
N THR A 157 -6.61 -5.66 -10.35
CA THR A 157 -7.43 -6.20 -9.27
C THR A 157 -6.60 -6.56 -8.06
N ILE A 158 -5.70 -7.55 -8.15
CA ILE A 158 -4.92 -8.00 -6.99
C ILE A 158 -3.55 -8.54 -7.40
N ASP A 159 -2.45 -7.97 -6.88
CA ASP A 159 -1.14 -8.64 -6.97
C ASP A 159 -0.91 -9.49 -5.72
N ILE A 160 -0.34 -10.67 -5.92
CA ILE A 160 0.09 -11.55 -4.83
C ILE A 160 1.59 -11.77 -4.99
N LYS A 161 2.35 -11.57 -3.90
CA LYS A 161 3.79 -11.74 -3.91
C LYS A 161 4.31 -12.36 -2.62
N CYS A 162 5.35 -13.17 -2.76
CA CYS A 162 6.12 -13.72 -1.65
C CYS A 162 7.52 -13.14 -1.66
N TYR A 163 8.07 -12.80 -0.50
CA TYR A 163 9.45 -12.35 -0.38
C TYR A 163 10.03 -12.62 1.00
N ASN A 164 11.37 -12.72 1.09
CA ASN A 164 12.06 -12.82 2.37
C ASN A 164 12.06 -11.43 3.03
N LYS A 165 11.17 -11.23 4.00
CA LYS A 165 11.01 -9.97 4.73
C LYS A 165 12.23 -9.69 5.60
N ALA A 166 12.87 -10.72 6.15
CA ALA A 166 14.11 -10.59 6.91
C ALA A 166 15.24 -10.00 6.06
N LEU A 167 15.45 -10.48 4.83
CA LEU A 167 16.44 -9.92 3.91
C LEU A 167 16.11 -8.48 3.52
N LYS A 168 14.82 -8.17 3.30
CA LYS A 168 14.38 -6.82 2.91
C LYS A 168 14.58 -5.78 4.00
N GLU A 169 14.32 -6.14 5.26
CA GLU A 169 14.38 -5.23 6.41
C GLU A 169 15.63 -5.42 7.28
N LYS A 170 16.54 -6.32 6.89
CA LYS A 170 17.74 -6.72 7.67
C LYS A 170 17.42 -7.21 9.08
N LEU A 171 16.43 -8.11 9.21
CA LEU A 171 16.06 -8.69 10.50
C LEU A 171 17.03 -9.82 10.90
N CYS A 172 17.26 -9.98 12.21
CA CYS A 172 18.13 -11.03 12.75
C CYS A 172 17.47 -12.42 12.86
N TYR A 173 16.20 -12.55 12.46
CA TYR A 173 15.44 -13.80 12.49
C TYR A 173 14.76 -14.05 11.15
N PRO A 174 14.51 -15.33 10.77
CA PRO A 174 13.92 -15.66 9.48
C PRO A 174 12.43 -15.28 9.43
N LEU A 175 12.04 -14.53 8.40
CA LEU A 175 10.67 -14.07 8.19
C LEU A 175 10.37 -14.02 6.69
N GLU A 176 9.42 -14.81 6.23
CA GLU A 176 8.85 -14.69 4.88
C GLU A 176 7.47 -14.04 4.94
N ARG A 177 7.19 -13.19 3.94
CA ARG A 177 5.92 -12.47 3.82
C ARG A 177 5.18 -12.88 2.57
N LEU A 178 3.91 -13.21 2.74
CA LEU A 178 2.91 -13.29 1.67
C LEU A 178 2.10 -11.99 1.68
N GLU A 179 2.20 -11.19 0.62
CA GLU A 179 1.54 -9.88 0.51
C GLU A 179 0.50 -9.87 -0.62
N PHE A 180 -0.71 -9.42 -0.27
CA PHE A 180 -1.86 -9.19 -1.16
C PHE A 180 -2.04 -7.69 -1.36
N VAL A 181 -1.85 -7.23 -2.59
CA VAL A 181 -2.01 -5.84 -3.00
C VAL A 181 -3.32 -5.72 -3.75
N PHE A 182 -4.38 -5.36 -3.03
CA PHE A 182 -5.70 -5.08 -3.60
C PHE A 182 -5.70 -3.69 -4.22
N LYS A 183 -6.05 -3.59 -5.50
CA LYS A 183 -5.97 -2.36 -6.30
C LYS A 183 -7.35 -1.79 -6.61
N GLY A 184 -7.40 -0.63 -7.24
CA GLY A 184 -8.64 0.11 -7.51
C GLY A 184 -9.78 -0.70 -8.13
N ALA A 185 -9.51 -1.64 -9.05
CA ALA A 185 -10.58 -2.46 -9.62
C ALA A 185 -11.18 -3.46 -8.61
N TYR A 186 -10.40 -3.93 -7.63
CA TYR A 186 -10.90 -4.74 -6.53
C TYR A 186 -11.76 -3.91 -5.55
N MET A 187 -11.32 -2.68 -5.28
CA MET A 187 -11.98 -1.72 -4.41
C MET A 187 -13.32 -1.23 -4.98
N ASN A 188 -13.45 -1.22 -6.31
CA ASN A 188 -14.67 -0.80 -7.01
C ASN A 188 -15.18 0.58 -6.57
N LYS A 189 -14.27 1.56 -6.47
CA LYS A 189 -14.57 2.94 -6.04
C LYS A 189 -15.28 3.03 -4.67
N ILE A 190 -15.02 2.10 -3.75
CA ILE A 190 -15.48 2.23 -2.37
C ILE A 190 -14.86 3.47 -1.70
N LYS A 191 -15.69 4.23 -0.97
CA LYS A 191 -15.22 5.30 -0.10
C LYS A 191 -14.89 4.76 1.29
N VAL A 192 -14.15 5.52 2.07
CA VAL A 192 -13.80 5.14 3.45
C VAL A 192 -15.04 4.94 4.31
N LYS A 193 -16.00 5.86 4.24
CA LYS A 193 -17.26 5.78 5.00
C LYS A 193 -18.12 4.55 4.65
N ASP A 194 -17.93 3.99 3.46
CA ASP A 194 -18.66 2.82 2.98
C ASP A 194 -17.96 1.49 3.33
N LEU A 195 -16.83 1.54 4.07
CA LEU A 195 -16.14 0.33 4.53
C LEU A 195 -16.97 -0.40 5.59
N ASP A 196 -17.58 -1.50 5.18
CA ASP A 196 -18.42 -2.32 6.03
C ASP A 196 -17.87 -3.74 6.26
N SER A 197 -18.56 -4.48 7.12
CA SER A 197 -18.24 -5.89 7.40
C SER A 197 -18.29 -6.79 6.16
N LYS A 198 -19.09 -6.46 5.14
CA LYS A 198 -19.18 -7.23 3.89
C LYS A 198 -17.90 -7.09 3.09
N PHE A 199 -17.33 -5.88 3.03
CA PHE A 199 -16.06 -5.64 2.37
C PHE A 199 -14.92 -6.42 3.02
N TYR A 200 -14.82 -6.40 4.35
CA TYR A 200 -13.81 -7.20 5.07
C TYR A 200 -13.96 -8.70 4.80
N LYS A 201 -15.19 -9.24 4.84
CA LYS A 201 -15.46 -10.65 4.51
C LYS A 201 -15.10 -11.00 3.06
N LYS A 202 -15.29 -10.07 2.11
CA LYS A 202 -14.86 -10.25 0.71
C LYS A 202 -13.34 -10.39 0.62
N MET A 203 -12.57 -9.60 1.38
CA MET A 203 -11.11 -9.70 1.44
C MET A 203 -10.65 -11.02 2.07
N GLU A 204 -11.24 -11.39 3.21
CA GLU A 204 -10.96 -12.67 3.89
C GLU A 204 -11.22 -13.86 2.95
N LYS A 205 -12.37 -13.89 2.27
CA LYS A 205 -12.71 -14.91 1.29
C LYS A 205 -11.71 -14.97 0.14
N SER A 206 -11.26 -13.81 -0.33
CA SER A 206 -10.25 -13.74 -1.40
C SER A 206 -8.93 -14.37 -0.96
N ILE A 207 -8.46 -14.02 0.25
CA ILE A 207 -7.23 -14.58 0.82
C ILE A 207 -7.37 -16.08 1.07
N TYR A 208 -8.50 -16.53 1.61
CA TYR A 208 -8.80 -17.95 1.81
C TYR A 208 -8.74 -18.72 0.48
N ASN A 209 -9.38 -18.20 -0.57
CA ASN A 209 -9.36 -18.85 -1.89
C ASN A 209 -7.94 -19.02 -2.46
N PHE A 210 -7.04 -18.08 -2.17
CA PHE A 210 -5.65 -18.15 -2.64
C PHE A 210 -4.72 -18.98 -1.76
N THR A 211 -5.04 -19.15 -0.48
CA THR A 211 -4.09 -19.71 0.51
C THR A 211 -4.59 -20.93 1.26
N GLY A 212 -5.90 -21.11 1.34
CA GLY A 212 -6.57 -22.04 2.25
C GLY A 212 -6.51 -21.60 3.73
N LEU A 213 -6.01 -20.41 4.04
CA LEU A 213 -5.90 -19.89 5.41
C LEU A 213 -7.17 -19.14 5.79
N LYS A 214 -7.77 -19.52 6.92
CA LYS A 214 -8.82 -18.74 7.56
C LYS A 214 -8.16 -17.59 8.30
N ILE A 215 -8.43 -16.37 7.86
CA ILE A 215 -7.96 -15.13 8.48
C ILE A 215 -9.14 -14.28 8.91
N ARG A 216 -8.91 -13.36 9.84
CA ARG A 216 -9.89 -12.35 10.25
C ARG A 216 -9.30 -10.97 10.01
N ALA A 217 -9.90 -10.21 9.12
CA ALA A 217 -9.59 -8.81 8.93
C ALA A 217 -10.19 -8.00 10.10
N ARG A 218 -9.45 -7.00 10.57
CA ARG A 218 -9.89 -6.08 11.62
C ARG A 218 -9.90 -4.66 11.06
N PRO A 219 -10.90 -3.84 11.42
CA PRO A 219 -10.86 -2.40 11.14
C PRO A 219 -9.58 -1.77 11.68
N ILE A 220 -9.05 -0.78 10.97
CA ILE A 220 -7.81 -0.09 11.38
C ILE A 220 -7.95 0.58 12.75
N LEU A 221 -9.14 1.10 13.06
CA LEU A 221 -9.45 1.69 14.36
C LEU A 221 -9.43 0.67 15.52
N SER A 222 -9.38 -0.63 15.23
CA SER A 222 -9.34 -1.71 16.24
C SER A 222 -7.97 -2.40 16.34
N LEU A 223 -6.95 -1.86 15.64
CA LEU A 223 -5.56 -2.30 15.69
C LEU A 223 -4.76 -1.45 16.67
#